data_AF-A0A0B7FV99-F1
#
_entry.id   AF-A0A0B7FV99-F1
#
_cell.length_a   1.000
_cell.length_b   1.000
_cell.length_c   1.000
_cell.angle_alpha   90.00
_cell.angle_beta   90.00
_cell.angle_gamma   90.00
#
_symmetry.space_group_name_H-M   'P 1'
#
loop_
_entity.id
_entity.type
_entity.pdbx_description
1 polymer ?
#
loop_
_entity_poly.entity_id
_entity_poly.type
_entity_poly.pdbx_seq_one_letter_code
_entity_poly.pdbx_strand_id
1 'polypeptide(L)'
;MDSPCLAMRSSYLGWITLTHAHEIPYNNRTLVLGFYLCSIILVSLLTVLNVALVGYDTKLVLHKDPNITQHNHWWSSDYLPEILRIRTSAGDCEVGKLNQGTTIKTNSSLPLFPYQFKSSYIFEDSNRIEGAKTVTRFVDGPYQGNPLSSCFVSDMGLYYEPWWQNFKAVATITCRPTDQLPRFFKFTTFYTASGIPYMRPDSTLEYFIVDVHPDKASLNFERWMDQYIDFDTDNTSRLNVLGVIDVLAGDLSQAGWLQFDLLNDTERVAMPSMGFFGWDLAEGERTLDDGSRLELLTPDIWYTEFSKNANRSMINFMIAIRDAIHLDLGHVVPDNIYLNKTAFNTYIKRNPLYMPVLEEYLRRYPESYPNELSICTWTRGCTPNSNITWTEILREDVGNLPHNNIILPIVEPDPAPISVIDMTYLCPTYVRKSWGDLLVSVFSATFSMYGTLYTIFSFIAPTLDSSPKPKDEEWIKS
;
A
#
# COMPACT_ATOMS: atom_id res chain seq x y z
N MET A 1 -49.34 61.86 -2.36
CA MET A 1 -49.27 61.51 -0.93
C MET A 1 -47.95 60.82 -0.72
N ASP A 2 -47.14 61.47 0.09
CA ASP A 2 -45.68 61.43 0.10
C ASP A 2 -45.10 60.46 1.13
N SER A 3 -43.84 60.11 0.88
CA SER A 3 -42.82 59.64 1.84
C SER A 3 -42.87 58.19 2.36
N PRO A 4 -41.72 57.63 2.82
CA PRO A 4 -40.35 57.84 2.33
C PRO A 4 -39.48 56.57 2.28
N CYS A 5 -38.33 56.70 1.62
CA CYS A 5 -37.18 55.79 1.67
C CYS A 5 -36.68 55.57 3.10
N LEU A 6 -36.50 54.31 3.49
CA LEU A 6 -35.78 53.89 4.69
C LEU A 6 -34.28 53.95 4.41
N ALA A 7 -33.66 55.06 4.81
CA ALA A 7 -32.21 55.19 4.92
C ALA A 7 -31.71 54.30 6.05
N MET A 8 -30.89 53.30 5.70
CA MET A 8 -30.16 52.49 6.67
C MET A 8 -29.06 53.38 7.26
N ARG A 9 -29.20 53.72 8.55
CA ARG A 9 -28.18 54.43 9.34
C ARG A 9 -26.88 53.64 9.30
N SER A 10 -25.91 54.18 8.56
CA SER A 10 -24.49 53.87 8.73
C SER A 10 -24.12 54.20 10.17
N SER A 11 -23.86 53.15 10.96
CA SER A 11 -23.14 53.25 12.22
C SER A 11 -21.84 53.99 11.93
N TYR A 12 -21.71 55.20 12.47
CA TYR A 12 -20.45 55.93 12.50
C TYR A 12 -19.42 55.03 13.19
N LEU A 13 -18.54 54.39 12.40
CA LEU A 13 -17.20 54.11 12.88
C LEU A 13 -16.63 55.48 13.24
N GLY A 14 -16.61 55.78 14.55
CA GLY A 14 -15.81 56.85 15.09
C GLY A 14 -14.38 56.60 14.63
N TRP A 15 -13.97 57.32 13.60
CA TRP A 15 -12.57 57.47 13.26
C TRP A 15 -11.90 57.98 14.52
N ILE A 16 -11.06 57.15 15.12
CA ILE A 16 -10.09 57.60 16.12
C ILE A 16 -9.25 58.63 15.38
N THR A 17 -9.58 59.91 15.55
CA THR A 17 -8.70 61.00 15.18
C THR A 17 -7.48 60.86 16.06
N LEU A 18 -6.43 60.25 15.50
CA LEU A 18 -5.05 60.29 15.98
C LEU A 18 -4.53 61.73 15.84
N THR A 19 -5.20 62.70 16.45
CA THR A 19 -4.74 64.07 16.59
C THR A 19 -3.88 64.13 17.84
N HIS A 20 -2.69 63.55 17.78
CA HIS A 20 -1.53 63.96 18.58
C HIS A 20 -0.27 63.53 17.83
N ALA A 21 -0.02 64.21 16.69
CA ALA A 21 1.34 64.38 16.21
C ALA A 21 2.04 65.28 17.24
N HIS A 22 2.55 64.66 18.30
CA HIS A 22 3.54 65.30 19.13
C HIS A 22 4.79 65.37 18.25
N GLU A 23 4.94 66.47 17.51
CA GLU A 23 6.25 66.87 16.99
C GLU A 23 7.11 67.06 18.24
N ILE A 24 7.80 66.00 18.65
CA ILE A 24 8.90 66.10 19.59
C ILE A 24 10.06 66.60 18.73
N PRO A 25 10.46 67.88 18.83
CA PRO A 25 11.59 68.38 18.06
C PRO A 25 12.85 67.75 18.63
N TYR A 26 13.28 66.63 18.04
CA TYR A 26 14.58 66.04 18.35
C TYR A 26 15.67 67.00 17.87
N ASN A 27 16.58 67.36 18.77
CA ASN A 27 17.59 68.36 18.49
C ASN A 27 18.69 67.80 17.57
N ASN A 28 18.88 66.48 17.58
CA ASN A 28 19.86 65.79 16.76
C ASN A 28 19.28 65.31 15.42
N ARG A 29 19.47 66.10 14.35
CA ARG A 29 19.10 65.73 12.96
C ARG A 29 19.67 64.38 12.52
N THR A 30 20.87 64.02 13.01
CA THR A 30 21.55 62.76 12.66
C THR A 30 20.81 61.54 13.21
N LEU A 31 20.25 61.66 14.41
CA LEU A 31 19.49 60.58 15.07
C LEU A 31 18.19 60.30 14.33
N VAL A 32 17.49 61.37 13.91
CA VAL A 32 16.26 61.27 13.11
C VAL A 32 16.53 60.62 11.74
N LEU A 33 17.56 61.07 11.03
CA LEU A 33 17.91 60.54 9.70
C LEU A 33 18.35 59.07 9.78
N GLY A 34 19.16 58.72 10.79
CA GLY A 34 19.57 57.34 11.07
C GLY A 34 18.38 56.43 11.40
N PHE A 35 17.42 56.91 12.18
CA PHE A 35 16.21 56.17 12.51
C PHE A 35 15.38 55.86 11.26
N TYR A 36 15.15 56.83 10.37
CA TYR A 36 14.38 56.59 9.14
C TYR A 36 15.07 55.61 8.19
N LEU A 37 16.40 55.72 8.01
CA LEU A 37 17.16 54.76 7.20
C LEU A 37 17.10 53.34 7.78
N CYS A 38 17.29 53.20 9.10
CA CYS A 38 17.13 51.91 9.78
C CYS A 38 15.71 51.38 9.65
N SER A 39 14.70 52.25 9.73
CA SER A 39 13.29 51.87 9.61
C SER A 39 12.95 51.32 8.23
N ILE A 40 13.47 51.90 7.15
CA ILE A 40 13.26 51.38 5.78
C ILE A 40 13.84 49.96 5.64
N ILE A 41 15.07 49.76 6.11
CA ILE A 41 15.73 48.45 6.08
C ILE A 41 14.93 47.44 6.92
N LEU A 42 14.53 47.84 8.12
CA LEU A 42 13.80 46.99 9.06
C LEU A 42 12.40 46.60 8.54
N VAL A 43 11.65 47.55 7.98
CA VAL A 43 10.34 47.28 7.37
C VAL A 43 10.48 46.33 6.19
N SER A 44 11.51 46.51 5.36
CA SER A 44 11.76 45.61 4.22
C SER A 44 12.05 44.18 4.70
N LEU A 45 12.88 44.04 5.73
CA LEU A 45 13.23 42.75 6.32
C LEU A 45 12.03 42.09 7.01
N LEU A 46 11.25 42.87 7.78
CA LEU A 46 10.00 42.42 8.40
C LEU A 46 8.98 41.98 7.36
N THR A 47 8.88 42.68 6.23
CA THR A 47 7.94 42.31 5.15
C THR A 47 8.29 40.94 4.59
N VAL A 48 9.56 40.71 4.26
CA VAL A 48 10.04 39.41 3.76
C VAL A 48 9.79 38.30 4.78
N LEU A 49 10.10 38.56 6.06
CA LEU A 49 9.87 37.61 7.14
C LEU A 49 8.37 37.28 7.31
N ASN A 50 7.51 38.30 7.31
CA ASN A 50 6.07 38.13 7.45
C ASN A 50 5.44 37.43 6.23
N VAL A 51 5.98 37.58 5.02
CA VAL A 51 5.53 36.78 3.86
C VAL A 51 5.73 35.28 4.14
N ALA A 52 6.85 34.90 4.74
CA ALA A 52 7.13 33.50 5.06
C ALA A 52 6.27 33.00 6.26
N LEU A 53 6.06 33.83 7.28
CA LEU A 53 5.37 33.43 8.51
C LEU A 53 3.83 33.45 8.41
N VAL A 54 3.25 34.48 7.77
CA VAL A 54 1.79 34.71 7.76
C VAL A 54 1.18 34.71 6.36
N GLY A 55 2.01 34.61 5.31
CA GLY A 55 1.58 34.59 3.90
C GLY A 55 1.09 33.22 3.42
N TYR A 56 1.20 32.18 4.24
CA TYR A 56 0.79 30.81 3.94
C TYR A 56 -0.28 30.35 4.92
N ASP A 57 -1.28 29.64 4.41
CA ASP A 57 -2.27 28.92 5.19
C ASP A 57 -1.97 27.43 5.17
N THR A 58 -2.36 26.72 6.22
CA THR A 58 -2.32 25.26 6.29
C THR A 58 -3.60 24.69 5.69
N LYS A 59 -3.49 23.94 4.60
CA LYS A 59 -4.62 23.21 3.99
C LYS A 59 -4.38 21.71 4.05
N LEU A 60 -5.43 20.96 4.33
CA LEU A 60 -5.41 19.51 4.35
C LEU A 60 -5.54 18.98 2.91
N VAL A 61 -4.57 18.17 2.49
CA VAL A 61 -4.48 17.58 1.15
C VAL A 61 -4.24 16.08 1.28
N LEU A 62 -4.83 15.30 0.38
CA LEU A 62 -4.63 13.85 0.35
C LEU A 62 -3.29 13.51 -0.32
N HIS A 63 -2.46 12.74 0.38
CA HIS A 63 -1.18 12.23 -0.13
C HIS A 63 -1.10 10.71 0.04
N LYS A 64 -0.36 10.02 -0.84
CA LYS A 64 -0.10 8.57 -0.71
C LYS A 64 1.02 8.26 0.28
N ASP A 65 1.97 9.18 0.43
CA ASP A 65 3.08 9.05 1.38
C ASP A 65 2.80 9.92 2.62
N PRO A 66 2.71 9.32 3.82
CA PRO A 66 2.51 10.06 5.06
C PRO A 66 3.75 10.82 5.53
N ASN A 67 4.93 10.56 4.95
CA ASN A 67 6.19 11.22 5.31
C ASN A 67 6.57 12.35 4.35
N ILE A 68 5.60 12.93 3.63
CA ILE A 68 5.89 13.94 2.63
C ILE A 68 6.46 15.22 3.26
N THR A 69 7.71 15.54 2.93
CA THR A 69 8.35 16.81 3.28
C THR A 69 8.27 17.78 2.10
N GLN A 70 7.73 18.97 2.32
CA GLN A 70 7.68 20.00 1.29
C GLN A 70 8.96 20.84 1.32
N HIS A 71 9.89 20.55 0.42
CA HIS A 71 11.15 21.30 0.29
C HIS A 71 11.09 22.47 -0.73
N ASN A 72 9.93 22.72 -1.34
CA ASN A 72 9.82 23.68 -2.46
C ASN A 72 9.56 25.13 -2.04
N HIS A 73 9.71 25.45 -0.77
CA HIS A 73 9.49 26.80 -0.28
C HIS A 73 10.82 27.57 -0.22
N TRP A 74 10.83 28.83 -0.69
CA TRP A 74 12.08 29.62 -0.73
C TRP A 74 12.70 29.86 0.65
N TRP A 75 11.89 29.83 1.72
CA TRP A 75 12.36 29.93 3.12
C TRP A 75 12.81 28.59 3.72
N SER A 76 12.63 27.48 3.01
CA SER A 76 13.11 26.15 3.42
C SER A 76 14.45 25.77 2.78
N SER A 77 15.07 26.70 2.04
CA SER A 77 16.30 26.46 1.32
C SER A 77 17.52 26.30 2.24
N ASP A 78 18.45 25.43 1.86
CA ASP A 78 19.65 25.14 2.65
C ASP A 78 20.61 26.33 2.81
N TYR A 79 20.45 27.39 2.02
CA TYR A 79 21.27 28.60 2.16
C TYR A 79 20.90 29.48 3.37
N LEU A 80 19.75 29.23 4.01
CA LEU A 80 19.34 29.97 5.22
C LEU A 80 19.95 29.33 6.49
N PRO A 81 20.44 30.14 7.46
CA PRO A 81 20.83 29.65 8.78
C PRO A 81 19.68 28.90 9.46
N GLU A 82 19.98 27.85 10.21
CA GLU A 82 18.98 26.98 10.85
C GLU A 82 17.95 27.75 11.70
N ILE A 83 18.37 28.84 12.36
CA ILE A 83 17.51 29.74 13.15
C ILE A 83 16.42 30.44 12.30
N LEU A 84 16.67 30.61 11.00
CA LEU A 84 15.75 31.27 10.06
C LEU A 84 14.97 30.26 9.20
N ARG A 85 15.25 28.97 9.31
CA ARG A 85 14.50 27.92 8.61
C ARG A 85 13.18 27.69 9.34
N ILE A 86 12.09 28.05 8.70
CA ILE A 86 10.74 27.68 9.17
C ILE A 86 10.57 26.18 8.88
N ARG A 87 9.87 25.46 9.76
CA ARG A 87 9.58 24.02 9.57
C ARG A 87 9.03 23.78 8.17
N THR A 88 9.58 22.76 7.51
CA THR A 88 9.23 22.38 6.13
C THR A 88 7.92 21.60 6.05
N SER A 89 7.44 21.06 7.17
CA SER A 89 6.11 20.45 7.29
C SER A 89 5.14 21.38 8.00
N ALA A 90 3.91 21.44 7.50
CA ALA A 90 2.80 22.18 8.13
C ALA A 90 2.19 21.42 9.33
N GLY A 91 2.79 20.29 9.71
CA GLY A 91 2.31 19.33 10.69
C GLY A 91 2.53 17.91 10.19
N ASP A 92 2.24 16.94 11.05
CA ASP A 92 2.27 15.52 10.68
C ASP A 92 0.95 15.14 9.97
N CYS A 93 1.02 14.16 9.08
CA CYS A 93 -0.17 13.63 8.42
C CYS A 93 -1.09 12.90 9.41
N GLU A 94 -2.40 12.95 9.17
CA GLU A 94 -3.36 12.13 9.91
C GLU A 94 -3.06 10.65 9.69
N VAL A 95 -3.06 9.89 10.78
CA VAL A 95 -2.80 8.46 10.75
C VAL A 95 -3.95 7.75 10.05
N GLY A 96 -3.63 6.97 9.01
CA GLY A 96 -4.60 6.18 8.27
C GLY A 96 -5.30 5.18 9.20
N LYS A 97 -6.59 4.94 8.97
CA LYS A 97 -7.38 4.01 9.79
C LYS A 97 -7.78 2.79 8.98
N LEU A 98 -7.28 1.62 9.38
CA LEU A 98 -7.73 0.34 8.86
C LEU A 98 -8.95 -0.12 9.64
N ASN A 99 -10.08 -0.31 8.95
CA ASN A 99 -11.30 -0.83 9.56
C ASN A 99 -11.47 -2.32 9.23
N GLN A 100 -11.99 -3.11 10.17
CA GLN A 100 -12.19 -4.54 9.94
C GLN A 100 -13.06 -4.81 8.70
N GLY A 101 -12.63 -5.77 7.87
CA GLY A 101 -13.33 -6.17 6.65
C GLY A 101 -13.10 -5.25 5.46
N THR A 102 -12.34 -4.16 5.62
CA THR A 102 -11.95 -3.33 4.46
C THR A 102 -10.98 -4.09 3.57
N THR A 103 -11.30 -4.12 2.28
CA THR A 103 -10.40 -4.63 1.25
C THR A 103 -9.41 -3.54 0.85
N ILE A 104 -8.13 -3.87 0.90
CA ILE A 104 -7.02 -2.99 0.60
C ILE A 104 -6.11 -3.65 -0.44
N LYS A 105 -5.40 -2.83 -1.22
CA LYS A 105 -4.36 -3.28 -2.14
C LYS A 105 -3.01 -2.78 -1.66
N THR A 106 -1.94 -3.40 -2.13
CA THR A 106 -0.56 -2.91 -1.94
C THR A 106 -0.19 -1.94 -3.06
N ASN A 107 0.83 -1.11 -2.83
CA ASN A 107 1.46 -0.31 -3.88
C ASN A 107 2.74 -1.00 -4.44
N SER A 108 2.82 -2.33 -4.34
CA SER A 108 3.94 -3.11 -4.86
C SER A 108 4.17 -2.84 -6.36
N SER A 109 5.34 -3.22 -6.87
CA SER A 109 5.55 -3.35 -8.32
C SER A 109 4.57 -4.37 -8.92
N LEU A 110 4.21 -5.39 -8.13
CA LEU A 110 3.34 -6.50 -8.52
C LEU A 110 2.16 -6.71 -7.56
N PRO A 111 1.13 -5.83 -7.53
CA PRO A 111 -0.08 -6.09 -6.76
C PRO A 111 -0.86 -7.24 -7.36
N LEU A 112 -0.80 -8.37 -6.67
CA LEU A 112 -1.39 -9.64 -7.09
C LEU A 112 -2.73 -9.87 -6.38
N PHE A 113 -2.81 -9.52 -5.10
CA PHE A 113 -3.95 -9.90 -4.29
C PHE A 113 -4.64 -8.72 -3.59
N PRO A 114 -5.98 -8.77 -3.44
CA PRO A 114 -6.68 -7.96 -2.46
C PRO A 114 -6.47 -8.54 -1.05
N TYR A 115 -6.20 -7.69 -0.08
CA TYR A 115 -6.08 -8.06 1.33
C TYR A 115 -7.29 -7.55 2.10
N GLN A 116 -7.82 -8.34 3.01
CA GLN A 116 -8.86 -7.92 3.94
C GLN A 116 -8.24 -7.73 5.33
N PHE A 117 -8.40 -6.54 5.89
CA PHE A 117 -7.94 -6.29 7.25
C PHE A 117 -8.82 -7.02 8.26
N LYS A 118 -8.23 -7.88 9.09
CA LYS A 118 -8.95 -8.70 10.06
C LYS A 118 -9.01 -8.05 11.44
N SER A 119 -7.88 -7.52 11.89
CA SER A 119 -7.74 -6.97 13.25
C SER A 119 -6.31 -6.49 13.52
N SER A 120 -6.16 -5.62 14.52
CA SER A 120 -4.87 -5.31 15.13
C SER A 120 -4.77 -5.83 16.57
N TYR A 121 -3.55 -6.07 17.05
CA TYR A 121 -3.30 -6.55 18.42
C TYR A 121 -2.16 -5.77 19.07
N ILE A 122 -2.27 -5.54 20.38
CA ILE A 122 -1.16 -5.06 21.22
C ILE A 122 -0.83 -6.16 22.22
N PHE A 123 0.46 -6.46 22.37
CA PHE A 123 0.93 -7.21 23.53
C PHE A 123 1.06 -6.24 24.70
N GLU A 124 0.26 -6.46 25.73
CA GLU A 124 0.51 -5.86 27.02
C GLU A 124 1.50 -6.76 27.78
N ASP A 125 2.69 -6.24 28.06
CA ASP A 125 3.59 -6.86 29.02
C ASP A 125 2.93 -6.74 30.40
N SER A 126 2.26 -7.82 30.81
CA SER A 126 1.77 -7.95 32.17
C SER A 126 3.00 -8.15 33.07
N ASN A 127 3.52 -7.04 33.61
CA ASN A 127 4.63 -7.01 34.57
C ASN A 127 4.31 -7.69 35.92
N ARG A 128 3.28 -8.55 36.01
CA ARG A 128 2.79 -9.08 37.29
C ARG A 128 2.41 -10.55 37.34
N ILE A 129 2.42 -11.30 36.23
CA ILE A 129 2.20 -12.74 36.28
C ILE A 129 3.12 -13.39 35.25
N GLU A 130 4.08 -14.20 35.73
CA GLU A 130 4.95 -15.03 34.91
C GLU A 130 4.10 -15.81 33.88
N GLY A 131 4.30 -15.49 32.60
CA GLY A 131 3.86 -16.32 31.47
C GLY A 131 2.57 -15.92 30.75
N ALA A 132 1.74 -15.01 31.28
CA ALA A 132 0.50 -14.59 30.60
C ALA A 132 0.70 -13.25 29.87
N LYS A 133 0.98 -13.29 28.57
CA LYS A 133 0.87 -12.11 27.69
C LYS A 133 -0.61 -11.84 27.43
N THR A 134 -1.13 -10.74 27.96
CA THR A 134 -2.50 -10.30 27.64
C THR A 134 -2.49 -9.68 26.23
N VAL A 135 -3.27 -10.28 25.33
CA VAL A 135 -3.37 -9.82 23.94
C VAL A 135 -4.66 -9.01 23.80
N THR A 136 -4.53 -7.69 23.70
CA THR A 136 -5.69 -6.83 23.47
C THR A 136 -5.96 -6.76 21.97
N ARG A 137 -7.10 -7.31 21.54
CA ARG A 137 -7.56 -7.25 20.15
C ARG A 137 -8.31 -5.94 19.90
N PHE A 138 -7.94 -5.25 18.83
CA PHE A 138 -8.67 -4.10 18.31
C PHE A 138 -9.25 -4.44 16.94
N VAL A 139 -10.50 -4.02 16.75
CA VAL A 139 -11.24 -4.16 15.49
C VAL A 139 -10.58 -3.29 14.41
N ASP A 140 -10.13 -2.10 14.79
CA ASP A 140 -9.49 -1.13 13.92
C ASP A 140 -7.99 -0.99 14.25
N GLY A 141 -7.20 -0.52 13.29
CA GLY A 141 -5.77 -0.31 13.44
C GLY A 141 -5.29 1.01 12.84
N PRO A 142 -4.53 1.84 13.58
CA PRO A 142 -3.83 2.98 12.98
C PRO A 142 -2.69 2.48 12.07
N TYR A 143 -2.55 3.03 10.87
CA TYR A 143 -1.50 2.68 9.92
C TYR A 143 -0.83 3.95 9.37
N GLN A 144 0.49 3.95 9.26
CA GLN A 144 1.32 5.11 8.89
C GLN A 144 2.22 4.83 7.68
N GLY A 145 1.76 4.01 6.73
CA GLY A 145 2.55 3.72 5.52
C GLY A 145 3.75 2.82 5.80
N ASN A 146 3.64 1.94 6.78
CA ASN A 146 4.75 1.10 7.20
C ASN A 146 5.03 -0.01 6.18
N PRO A 147 6.32 -0.32 5.90
CA PRO A 147 6.70 -1.41 5.00
C PRO A 147 6.07 -2.76 5.40
N LEU A 148 5.55 -3.47 4.41
CA LEU A 148 4.98 -4.81 4.57
C LEU A 148 6.04 -5.93 4.52
N SER A 149 7.32 -5.57 4.39
CA SER A 149 8.45 -6.51 4.41
C SER A 149 8.61 -7.27 5.75
N SER A 150 7.95 -6.80 6.82
CA SER A 150 7.90 -7.48 8.13
C SER A 150 6.72 -8.46 8.29
N CYS A 151 5.86 -8.55 7.27
CA CYS A 151 4.69 -9.42 7.25
C CYS A 151 5.03 -10.79 6.68
N PHE A 152 4.46 -11.85 7.23
CA PHE A 152 4.65 -13.21 6.73
C PHE A 152 3.33 -13.97 6.67
N VAL A 153 3.27 -15.01 5.85
CA VAL A 153 2.12 -15.91 5.82
C VAL A 153 2.18 -16.82 7.05
N SER A 154 1.21 -16.69 7.96
CA SER A 154 1.15 -17.51 9.18
C SER A 154 0.38 -18.80 8.97
N ASP A 155 -0.71 -18.74 8.20
CA ASP A 155 -1.61 -19.86 8.00
C ASP A 155 -2.10 -19.83 6.56
N MET A 156 -2.25 -21.00 5.95
CA MET A 156 -2.90 -21.15 4.66
C MET A 156 -3.96 -22.24 4.72
N GLY A 157 -4.95 -22.12 3.86
CA GLY A 157 -5.98 -23.13 3.71
C GLY A 157 -6.42 -23.24 2.27
N LEU A 158 -6.85 -24.43 1.89
CA LEU A 158 -7.35 -24.74 0.56
C LEU A 158 -8.75 -25.33 0.69
N TYR A 159 -9.71 -24.65 0.10
CA TYR A 159 -11.03 -25.21 -0.15
C TYR A 159 -11.04 -25.84 -1.53
N TYR A 160 -11.54 -27.06 -1.62
CA TYR A 160 -11.71 -27.76 -2.88
C TYR A 160 -13.14 -28.29 -3.02
N GLU A 161 -13.75 -27.98 -4.16
CA GLU A 161 -15.09 -28.40 -4.55
C GLU A 161 -14.98 -29.15 -5.89
N PRO A 162 -15.08 -30.49 -5.90
CA PRO A 162 -14.75 -31.31 -7.07
C PRO A 162 -15.77 -31.17 -8.20
N TRP A 163 -17.05 -30.98 -7.86
CA TRP A 163 -18.13 -30.90 -8.84
C TRP A 163 -17.92 -29.79 -9.87
N TRP A 164 -17.40 -28.66 -9.40
CA TRP A 164 -17.14 -27.48 -10.22
C TRP A 164 -15.66 -27.31 -10.52
N GLN A 165 -14.81 -28.26 -10.09
CA GLN A 165 -13.35 -28.14 -10.17
C GLN A 165 -12.86 -26.80 -9.62
N ASN A 166 -13.43 -26.40 -8.48
CA ASN A 166 -13.27 -25.07 -7.92
C ASN A 166 -12.33 -25.11 -6.73
N PHE A 167 -11.35 -24.22 -6.74
CA PHE A 167 -10.33 -24.04 -5.73
C PHE A 167 -10.46 -22.67 -5.12
N LYS A 168 -10.35 -22.61 -3.80
CA LYS A 168 -10.16 -21.35 -3.10
C LYS A 168 -9.05 -21.51 -2.09
N ALA A 169 -7.90 -20.94 -2.39
CA ALA A 169 -6.84 -20.76 -1.41
C ALA A 169 -7.14 -19.54 -0.55
N VAL A 170 -6.91 -19.65 0.74
CA VAL A 170 -7.04 -18.57 1.71
C VAL A 170 -5.74 -18.51 2.50
N ALA A 171 -5.15 -17.33 2.62
CA ALA A 171 -3.94 -17.14 3.42
C ALA A 171 -4.17 -16.07 4.48
N THR A 172 -3.67 -16.33 5.68
CA THR A 172 -3.61 -15.35 6.77
C THR A 172 -2.20 -14.80 6.84
N ILE A 173 -2.09 -13.48 6.75
CA ILE A 173 -0.83 -12.75 6.80
C ILE A 173 -0.75 -12.07 8.16
N THR A 174 0.36 -12.27 8.85
CA THR A 174 0.64 -11.64 10.14
C THR A 174 1.81 -10.68 9.99
N CYS A 175 1.61 -9.42 10.36
CA CYS A 175 2.65 -8.39 10.41
C CYS A 175 3.08 -8.18 11.85
N ARG A 176 4.38 -8.30 12.08
CA ARG A 176 4.98 -8.04 13.39
C ARG A 176 5.09 -6.56 13.67
N PRO A 177 5.11 -6.19 14.97
CA PRO A 177 5.41 -4.85 15.33
C PRO A 177 6.89 -4.57 15.09
N THR A 178 7.15 -3.38 14.61
CA THR A 178 8.47 -2.81 14.42
C THR A 178 8.45 -1.41 15.01
N ASP A 179 9.59 -0.70 15.01
CA ASP A 179 9.62 0.71 15.41
C ASP A 179 8.62 1.57 14.61
N GLN A 180 8.30 1.13 13.38
CA GLN A 180 7.34 1.78 12.49
C GLN A 180 5.91 1.25 12.70
N LEU A 181 5.76 0.01 13.16
CA LEU A 181 4.50 -0.72 13.22
C LEU A 181 4.24 -1.10 14.69
N PRO A 182 3.69 -0.24 15.56
CA PRO A 182 3.66 -0.51 17.01
C PRO A 182 2.67 -1.61 17.44
N ARG A 183 1.92 -2.18 16.49
CA ARG A 183 0.88 -3.19 16.72
C ARG A 183 1.08 -4.37 15.78
N PHE A 184 0.59 -5.54 16.16
CA PHE A 184 0.47 -6.64 15.22
C PHE A 184 -0.73 -6.40 14.32
N PHE A 185 -0.59 -6.63 13.02
CA PHE A 185 -1.74 -6.67 12.12
C PHE A 185 -1.94 -8.07 11.56
N LYS A 186 -3.22 -8.44 11.40
CA LYS A 186 -3.59 -9.64 10.66
C LYS A 186 -4.43 -9.26 9.46
N PHE A 187 -4.05 -9.78 8.31
CA PHE A 187 -4.75 -9.68 7.06
C PHE A 187 -5.15 -11.07 6.57
N THR A 188 -6.16 -11.12 5.71
CA THR A 188 -6.52 -12.34 5.00
C THR A 188 -6.61 -12.03 3.52
N THR A 189 -6.07 -12.91 2.69
CA THR A 189 -6.22 -12.85 1.24
C THR A 189 -6.72 -14.17 0.70
N PHE A 190 -7.24 -14.16 -0.52
CA PHE A 190 -7.73 -15.35 -1.18
C PHE A 190 -7.41 -15.33 -2.67
N TYR A 191 -7.22 -16.52 -3.22
CA TYR A 191 -7.11 -16.77 -4.64
C TYR A 191 -8.13 -17.85 -5.02
N THR A 192 -8.84 -17.65 -6.11
CA THR A 192 -9.84 -18.59 -6.63
C THR A 192 -9.48 -19.02 -8.04
N ALA A 193 -9.59 -20.31 -8.34
CA ALA A 193 -9.45 -20.86 -9.68
C ALA A 193 -10.57 -21.88 -9.94
N SER A 194 -11.07 -21.93 -11.16
CA SER A 194 -12.18 -22.82 -11.53
C SER A 194 -11.96 -23.45 -12.89
N GLY A 195 -12.14 -24.78 -12.98
CA GLY A 195 -12.18 -25.49 -14.27
C GLY A 195 -13.38 -25.09 -15.16
N ILE A 196 -14.37 -24.38 -14.58
CA ILE A 196 -15.55 -23.84 -15.27
C ILE A 196 -15.69 -22.34 -14.89
N PRO A 197 -14.83 -21.46 -15.44
CA PRO A 197 -14.64 -20.10 -14.94
C PRO A 197 -15.82 -19.15 -15.26
N TYR A 198 -16.72 -19.51 -16.17
CA TYR A 198 -17.95 -18.74 -16.42
C TYR A 198 -19.05 -19.00 -15.38
N MET A 199 -18.94 -20.06 -14.56
CA MET A 199 -19.91 -20.39 -13.51
C MET A 199 -19.43 -20.03 -12.10
N ARG A 200 -18.13 -19.82 -11.90
CA ARG A 200 -17.52 -19.54 -10.59
C ARG A 200 -16.41 -18.48 -10.71
N PRO A 201 -16.11 -17.74 -9.63
CA PRO A 201 -15.04 -16.74 -9.64
C PRO A 201 -13.69 -17.37 -9.97
N ASP A 202 -12.90 -16.67 -10.77
CA ASP A 202 -11.53 -17.04 -11.12
C ASP A 202 -10.67 -15.76 -11.07
N SER A 203 -9.64 -15.78 -10.23
CA SER A 203 -8.83 -14.60 -9.92
C SER A 203 -7.93 -14.20 -11.09
N THR A 204 -7.46 -15.17 -11.86
CA THR A 204 -6.64 -14.92 -13.05
C THR A 204 -7.51 -14.33 -14.16
N LEU A 205 -8.72 -14.87 -14.34
CA LEU A 205 -9.71 -14.30 -15.27
C LEU A 205 -10.12 -12.88 -14.86
N GLU A 206 -10.36 -12.64 -13.57
CA GLU A 206 -10.71 -11.31 -13.08
C GLU A 206 -9.60 -10.29 -13.39
N TYR A 207 -8.33 -10.66 -13.18
CA TYR A 207 -7.20 -9.82 -13.57
C TYR A 207 -7.21 -9.50 -15.07
N PHE A 208 -7.40 -10.52 -15.92
CA PHE A 208 -7.43 -10.30 -17.36
C PHE A 208 -8.58 -9.39 -17.81
N ILE A 209 -9.76 -9.57 -17.24
CA ILE A 209 -10.94 -8.76 -17.58
C ILE A 209 -10.76 -7.33 -17.05
N VAL A 210 -10.26 -7.14 -15.83
CA VAL A 210 -10.22 -5.82 -15.21
C VAL A 210 -9.01 -5.00 -15.67
N ASP A 211 -7.82 -5.63 -15.76
CA ASP A 211 -6.56 -4.93 -15.90
C ASP A 211 -5.94 -5.03 -17.32
N VAL A 212 -6.23 -6.10 -18.08
CA VAL A 212 -5.60 -6.32 -19.41
C VAL A 212 -6.55 -5.99 -20.57
N HIS A 213 -7.78 -6.51 -20.53
CA HIS A 213 -8.79 -6.36 -21.59
C HIS A 213 -10.17 -6.00 -21.02
N PRO A 214 -10.34 -4.77 -20.49
CA PRO A 214 -11.61 -4.29 -19.93
C PRO A 214 -12.75 -4.19 -20.95
N ASP A 215 -12.45 -4.34 -22.23
CA ASP A 215 -13.41 -4.35 -23.33
C ASP A 215 -14.07 -5.74 -23.57
N LYS A 216 -13.61 -6.80 -22.90
CA LYS A 216 -14.09 -8.17 -23.13
C LYS A 216 -14.93 -8.72 -21.98
N ALA A 217 -16.05 -9.37 -22.32
CA ALA A 217 -16.87 -10.12 -21.36
C ALA A 217 -16.28 -11.52 -21.09
N SER A 218 -16.55 -12.08 -19.91
CA SER A 218 -16.01 -13.37 -19.42
C SER A 218 -16.19 -14.55 -20.37
N LEU A 219 -17.37 -14.71 -20.99
CA LEU A 219 -17.67 -15.78 -21.94
C LEU A 219 -16.88 -15.67 -23.26
N ASN A 220 -16.48 -14.47 -23.66
CA ASN A 220 -15.64 -14.26 -24.83
C ASN A 220 -14.16 -14.51 -24.53
N PHE A 221 -13.78 -14.52 -23.25
CA PHE A 221 -12.39 -14.60 -22.83
C PHE A 221 -11.82 -16.01 -22.89
N GLU A 222 -12.52 -17.07 -22.46
CA GLU A 222 -12.01 -18.47 -22.55
C GLU A 222 -11.76 -18.86 -24.02
N ARG A 223 -12.73 -18.57 -24.90
CA ARG A 223 -12.58 -18.80 -26.34
C ARG A 223 -11.48 -17.94 -26.96
N TRP A 224 -11.26 -16.73 -26.44
CA TRP A 224 -10.20 -15.85 -26.90
C TRP A 224 -8.82 -16.30 -26.42
N MET A 225 -8.69 -16.73 -25.16
CA MET A 225 -7.50 -17.38 -24.62
C MET A 225 -7.16 -18.58 -25.49
N ASP A 226 -8.05 -19.56 -25.67
CA ASP A 226 -7.74 -20.75 -26.47
C ASP A 226 -7.39 -20.46 -27.95
N GLN A 227 -7.71 -19.28 -28.48
CA GLN A 227 -7.52 -18.91 -29.90
C GLN A 227 -6.42 -17.86 -30.17
N TYR A 228 -6.00 -17.06 -29.18
CA TYR A 228 -5.19 -15.85 -29.38
C TYR A 228 -4.08 -15.65 -28.33
N ILE A 229 -3.45 -16.72 -27.83
CA ILE A 229 -2.33 -16.64 -26.87
C ILE A 229 -1.04 -16.16 -27.55
N ASP A 230 -1.01 -14.90 -27.97
CA ASP A 230 0.23 -14.16 -28.24
C ASP A 230 0.16 -12.88 -27.41
N PHE A 231 0.32 -13.05 -26.10
CA PHE A 231 0.57 -11.93 -25.21
C PHE A 231 2.02 -11.52 -25.41
N ASP A 232 2.29 -10.22 -25.55
CA ASP A 232 3.67 -9.71 -25.55
C ASP A 232 4.38 -10.27 -24.31
N THR A 233 5.47 -11.01 -24.56
CA THR A 233 6.26 -11.64 -23.52
C THR A 233 6.97 -10.57 -22.70
N ASP A 234 6.45 -10.27 -21.52
CA ASP A 234 7.02 -9.31 -20.58
C ASP A 234 7.41 -10.04 -19.29
N ASN A 235 8.72 -10.08 -19.00
CA ASN A 235 9.27 -10.72 -17.80
C ASN A 235 9.01 -9.94 -16.51
N THR A 236 8.43 -8.74 -16.59
CA THR A 236 7.98 -7.93 -15.45
C THR A 236 6.47 -8.08 -15.21
N SER A 237 5.77 -8.81 -16.07
CA SER A 237 4.31 -8.93 -16.00
C SER A 237 3.85 -9.79 -14.83
N ARG A 238 2.80 -9.33 -14.14
CA ARG A 238 2.05 -10.10 -13.13
C ARG A 238 1.43 -11.36 -13.71
N LEU A 239 1.21 -11.41 -15.03
CA LEU A 239 0.72 -12.59 -15.73
C LEU A 239 1.63 -13.80 -15.57
N ASN A 240 2.94 -13.61 -15.43
CA ASN A 240 3.86 -14.72 -15.18
C ASN A 240 3.56 -15.38 -13.83
N VAL A 241 3.30 -14.57 -12.80
CA VAL A 241 3.02 -15.07 -11.45
C VAL A 241 1.65 -15.73 -11.40
N LEU A 242 0.61 -15.05 -11.91
CA LEU A 242 -0.75 -15.59 -11.96
C LEU A 242 -0.82 -16.85 -12.83
N GLY A 243 -0.12 -16.87 -13.97
CA GLY A 243 -0.09 -18.03 -14.86
C GLY A 243 0.53 -19.26 -14.21
N VAL A 244 1.62 -19.10 -13.47
CA VAL A 244 2.19 -20.21 -12.69
C VAL A 244 1.21 -20.73 -11.63
N ILE A 245 0.50 -19.84 -10.93
CA ILE A 245 -0.52 -20.25 -9.95
C ILE A 245 -1.65 -21.01 -10.64
N ASP A 246 -2.11 -20.50 -11.79
CA ASP A 246 -3.23 -21.06 -12.54
C ASP A 246 -2.92 -22.44 -13.11
N VAL A 247 -1.77 -22.61 -13.75
CA VAL A 247 -1.38 -23.92 -14.31
C VAL A 247 -1.13 -24.97 -13.23
N LEU A 248 -0.60 -24.58 -12.06
CA LEU A 248 -0.48 -25.46 -10.90
C LEU A 248 -1.86 -25.79 -10.28
N ALA A 249 -2.81 -24.85 -10.30
CA ALA A 249 -4.20 -25.13 -9.97
C ALA A 249 -4.81 -26.12 -10.99
N GLY A 250 -4.45 -26.01 -12.27
CA GLY A 250 -4.85 -26.93 -13.33
C GLY A 250 -4.40 -28.38 -13.07
N ASP A 251 -3.14 -28.59 -12.65
CA ASP A 251 -2.65 -29.93 -12.24
C ASP A 251 -3.48 -30.52 -11.09
N LEU A 252 -3.83 -29.69 -10.10
CA LEU A 252 -4.64 -30.09 -8.96
C LEU A 252 -6.10 -30.36 -9.36
N SER A 253 -6.66 -29.51 -10.22
CA SER A 253 -7.98 -29.63 -10.85
C SER A 253 -8.14 -30.95 -11.55
N GLN A 254 -7.17 -31.29 -12.38
CA GLN A 254 -7.14 -32.53 -13.12
C GLN A 254 -7.13 -33.75 -12.20
N ALA A 255 -6.26 -33.77 -11.19
CA ALA A 255 -6.17 -34.88 -10.25
C ALA A 255 -7.52 -35.15 -9.55
N GLY A 256 -8.17 -34.09 -9.07
CA GLY A 256 -9.43 -34.23 -8.37
C GLY A 256 -10.61 -34.52 -9.30
N TRP A 257 -10.62 -33.98 -10.51
CA TRP A 257 -11.62 -34.32 -11.53
C TRP A 257 -11.54 -35.79 -11.95
N LEU A 258 -10.34 -36.30 -12.25
CA LEU A 258 -10.14 -37.71 -12.62
C LEU A 258 -10.64 -38.64 -11.51
N GLN A 259 -10.32 -38.34 -10.25
CA GLN A 259 -10.76 -39.13 -9.12
C GLN A 259 -12.27 -39.01 -8.87
N PHE A 260 -12.86 -37.84 -9.06
CA PHE A 260 -14.29 -37.62 -8.89
C PHE A 260 -15.10 -38.34 -9.97
N ASP A 261 -14.63 -38.36 -11.21
CA ASP A 261 -15.34 -38.98 -12.32
C ASP A 261 -15.33 -40.52 -12.24
N LEU A 262 -14.40 -41.10 -11.49
CA LEU A 262 -14.41 -42.53 -11.14
C LEU A 262 -15.50 -42.93 -10.14
N LEU A 263 -16.19 -41.97 -9.51
CA LEU A 263 -17.32 -42.26 -8.63
C LEU A 263 -18.57 -42.60 -9.44
N ASN A 264 -19.37 -43.53 -8.94
CA ASN A 264 -20.72 -43.77 -9.46
C ASN A 264 -21.69 -42.66 -9.01
N ASP A 265 -22.88 -42.59 -9.63
CA ASP A 265 -23.85 -41.51 -9.34
C ASP A 265 -24.26 -41.45 -7.86
N THR A 266 -24.38 -42.60 -7.19
CA THR A 266 -24.74 -42.66 -5.77
C THR A 266 -23.63 -42.11 -4.86
N GLU A 267 -22.38 -42.41 -5.18
CA GLU A 267 -21.19 -41.91 -4.48
C GLU A 267 -21.03 -40.40 -4.69
N ARG A 268 -21.24 -39.92 -5.93
CA ARG A 268 -21.18 -38.48 -6.26
C ARG A 268 -22.20 -37.67 -5.47
N VAL A 269 -23.42 -38.18 -5.30
CA VAL A 269 -24.49 -37.51 -4.54
C VAL A 269 -24.23 -37.54 -3.03
N ALA A 270 -23.61 -38.62 -2.53
CA ALA A 270 -23.28 -38.77 -1.11
C ALA A 270 -22.08 -37.92 -0.67
N MET A 271 -21.29 -37.44 -1.63
CA MET A 271 -20.05 -36.71 -1.36
C MET A 271 -20.30 -35.30 -0.80
N PRO A 272 -19.56 -34.86 0.24
CA PRO A 272 -19.63 -33.48 0.70
C PRO A 272 -19.22 -32.49 -0.38
N SER A 273 -19.94 -31.37 -0.47
CA SER A 273 -19.73 -30.36 -1.52
C SER A 273 -18.35 -29.69 -1.47
N MET A 274 -17.67 -29.68 -0.31
CA MET A 274 -16.40 -28.99 -0.16
C MET A 274 -15.51 -29.63 0.92
N GLY A 275 -14.24 -29.82 0.60
CA GLY A 275 -13.18 -30.20 1.54
C GLY A 275 -12.33 -28.99 1.92
N PHE A 276 -11.86 -28.93 3.16
CA PHE A 276 -10.95 -27.90 3.64
C PHE A 276 -9.65 -28.52 4.15
N PHE A 277 -8.53 -28.04 3.62
CA PHE A 277 -7.18 -28.46 3.99
C PHE A 277 -6.46 -27.27 4.64
N GLY A 278 -5.96 -27.44 5.86
CA GLY A 278 -5.20 -26.44 6.58
C GLY A 278 -3.70 -26.69 6.47
N TRP A 279 -2.92 -25.61 6.43
CA TRP A 279 -1.47 -25.64 6.50
C TRP A 279 -0.98 -24.50 7.38
N ASP A 280 -0.59 -24.85 8.60
CA ASP A 280 0.01 -23.90 9.54
C ASP A 280 1.49 -23.71 9.18
N LEU A 281 1.98 -22.47 9.13
CA LEU A 281 3.36 -22.14 8.77
C LEU A 281 4.04 -21.43 9.95
N ALA A 282 5.23 -21.89 10.36
CA ALA A 282 6.01 -21.10 11.30
C ALA A 282 6.77 -20.01 10.56
N GLU A 283 7.10 -18.94 11.29
CA GLU A 283 7.78 -17.81 10.69
C GLU A 283 9.21 -18.15 10.24
N GLY A 284 9.57 -17.68 9.04
CA GLY A 284 10.87 -17.96 8.44
C GLY A 284 11.03 -19.40 7.98
N GLU A 285 10.02 -20.24 8.18
CA GLU A 285 10.03 -21.63 7.78
C GLU A 285 9.72 -21.74 6.29
N ARG A 286 10.74 -22.12 5.53
CA ARG A 286 10.66 -22.40 4.09
C ARG A 286 10.95 -23.86 3.79
N THR A 287 10.94 -24.73 4.80
CA THR A 287 11.37 -26.11 4.66
C THR A 287 10.55 -26.81 3.59
N LEU A 288 11.24 -27.67 2.84
CA LEU A 288 10.67 -28.55 1.82
C LEU A 288 9.68 -29.50 2.49
N ASP A 289 8.44 -29.04 2.67
CA ASP A 289 7.43 -29.81 3.35
C ASP A 289 7.09 -31.05 2.50
N ASP A 290 7.12 -32.21 3.15
CA ASP A 290 6.66 -33.48 2.58
C ASP A 290 5.12 -33.60 2.62
N GLY A 291 4.45 -32.55 3.09
CA GLY A 291 3.00 -32.49 3.28
C GLY A 291 2.57 -32.98 4.65
N SER A 292 3.50 -33.28 5.56
CA SER A 292 3.17 -33.76 6.91
C SER A 292 2.34 -32.78 7.73
N ARG A 293 2.35 -31.49 7.36
CA ARG A 293 1.58 -30.41 8.01
C ARG A 293 0.28 -30.04 7.30
N LEU A 294 -0.01 -30.67 6.16
CA LEU A 294 -1.26 -30.48 5.46
C LEU A 294 -2.33 -31.32 6.16
N GLU A 295 -3.21 -30.67 6.90
CA GLU A 295 -4.26 -31.35 7.66
C GLU A 295 -5.60 -31.25 6.92
N LEU A 296 -6.25 -32.39 6.71
CA LEU A 296 -7.65 -32.40 6.26
C LEU A 296 -8.55 -32.08 7.46
N LEU A 297 -9.23 -30.94 7.38
CA LEU A 297 -10.11 -30.45 8.45
C LEU A 297 -11.58 -30.83 8.21
N THR A 298 -11.91 -31.29 7.00
CA THR A 298 -13.23 -31.88 6.68
C THR A 298 -13.11 -33.41 6.65
N PRO A 299 -13.48 -34.13 7.72
CA PRO A 299 -13.32 -35.57 7.77
C PRO A 299 -14.26 -36.26 6.76
N ASP A 300 -13.67 -36.81 5.70
CA ASP A 300 -14.36 -37.56 4.65
C ASP A 300 -13.38 -38.51 3.95
N ILE A 301 -13.87 -39.69 3.58
CA ILE A 301 -13.05 -40.77 3.02
C ILE A 301 -12.49 -40.37 1.65
N TRP A 302 -13.32 -39.74 0.80
CA TRP A 302 -12.90 -39.32 -0.52
C TRP A 302 -11.85 -38.22 -0.43
N TYR A 303 -12.08 -37.20 0.40
CA TYR A 303 -11.10 -36.11 0.58
C TYR A 303 -9.80 -36.61 1.22
N THR A 304 -9.86 -37.64 2.06
CA THR A 304 -8.65 -38.30 2.60
C THR A 304 -7.84 -38.98 1.50
N GLU A 305 -8.51 -39.69 0.59
CA GLU A 305 -7.85 -40.38 -0.52
C GLU A 305 -7.34 -39.38 -1.57
N PHE A 306 -8.14 -38.37 -1.89
CA PHE A 306 -7.74 -37.26 -2.75
C PHE A 306 -6.52 -36.53 -2.18
N SER A 307 -6.50 -36.23 -0.87
CA SER A 307 -5.34 -35.61 -0.22
C SER A 307 -4.07 -36.44 -0.41
N LYS A 308 -4.15 -37.77 -0.26
CA LYS A 308 -3.00 -38.65 -0.47
C LYS A 308 -2.53 -38.63 -1.92
N ASN A 309 -3.46 -38.68 -2.87
CA ASN A 309 -3.16 -38.75 -4.30
C ASN A 309 -2.64 -37.42 -4.86
N ALA A 310 -3.22 -36.31 -4.39
CA ALA A 310 -2.94 -34.96 -4.87
C ALA A 310 -1.99 -34.17 -3.94
N ASN A 311 -1.45 -34.79 -2.87
CA ASN A 311 -0.62 -34.14 -1.86
C ASN A 311 0.44 -33.24 -2.48
N ARG A 312 1.18 -33.77 -3.49
CA ARG A 312 2.24 -32.99 -4.11
C ARG A 312 1.74 -31.81 -4.93
N SER A 313 0.67 -31.98 -5.69
CA SER A 313 0.04 -30.89 -6.44
C SER A 313 -0.48 -29.80 -5.49
N MET A 314 -1.09 -30.19 -4.36
CA MET A 314 -1.55 -29.27 -3.32
C MET A 314 -0.38 -28.48 -2.73
N ILE A 315 0.70 -29.15 -2.34
CA ILE A 315 1.90 -28.47 -1.78
C ILE A 315 2.50 -27.51 -2.80
N ASN A 316 2.70 -27.94 -4.06
CA ASN A 316 3.25 -27.08 -5.10
C ASN A 316 2.40 -25.81 -5.30
N PHE A 317 1.08 -25.97 -5.37
CA PHE A 317 0.14 -24.87 -5.49
C PHE A 317 0.20 -23.92 -4.29
N MET A 318 0.24 -24.46 -3.07
CA MET A 318 0.28 -23.64 -1.85
C MET A 318 1.64 -22.92 -1.70
N ILE A 319 2.76 -23.53 -2.09
CA ILE A 319 4.07 -22.87 -2.16
C ILE A 319 4.04 -21.71 -3.15
N ALA A 320 3.43 -21.91 -4.32
CA ALA A 320 3.31 -20.87 -5.33
C ALA A 320 2.51 -19.66 -4.80
N ILE A 321 1.36 -19.90 -4.18
CA ILE A 321 0.58 -18.82 -3.56
C ILE A 321 1.35 -18.12 -2.45
N ARG A 322 2.02 -18.86 -1.56
CA ARG A 322 2.83 -18.27 -0.48
C ARG A 322 3.89 -17.33 -1.03
N ASP A 323 4.66 -17.78 -2.01
CA ASP A 323 5.76 -16.98 -2.58
C ASP A 323 5.24 -15.81 -3.41
N ALA A 324 4.06 -15.93 -4.01
CA ALA A 324 3.38 -14.82 -4.70
C ALA A 324 2.92 -13.75 -3.69
N ILE A 325 2.36 -14.16 -2.56
CA ILE A 325 2.00 -13.24 -1.46
C ILE A 325 3.26 -12.54 -0.93
N HIS A 326 4.36 -13.27 -0.75
CA HIS A 326 5.63 -12.67 -0.34
C HIS A 326 6.12 -11.60 -1.32
N LEU A 327 6.05 -11.83 -2.64
CA LEU A 327 6.37 -10.80 -3.64
C LEU A 327 5.48 -9.57 -3.52
N ASP A 328 4.17 -9.78 -3.38
CA ASP A 328 3.20 -8.69 -3.26
C ASP A 328 3.43 -7.86 -1.97
N LEU A 329 3.86 -8.50 -0.88
CA LEU A 329 4.28 -7.84 0.36
C LEU A 329 5.68 -7.19 0.29
N GLY A 330 6.38 -7.28 -0.85
CA GLY A 330 7.71 -6.68 -1.07
C GLY A 330 8.87 -7.50 -0.51
N HIS A 331 8.72 -8.81 -0.34
CA HIS A 331 9.79 -9.72 0.07
C HIS A 331 10.58 -10.20 -1.14
N VAL A 332 11.47 -9.33 -1.61
CA VAL A 332 12.30 -9.59 -2.79
C VAL A 332 13.55 -10.35 -2.36
N VAL A 333 13.41 -11.67 -2.27
CA VAL A 333 14.44 -12.60 -1.78
C VAL A 333 14.89 -13.53 -2.90
N PRO A 334 16.21 -13.81 -3.05
CA PRO A 334 16.74 -14.67 -4.12
C PRO A 334 16.18 -16.09 -4.16
N ASP A 335 15.58 -16.52 -3.06
CA ASP A 335 15.06 -17.84 -2.78
C ASP A 335 13.53 -17.92 -2.96
N ASN A 336 12.90 -16.88 -3.51
CA ASN A 336 11.52 -16.89 -4.01
C ASN A 336 11.42 -17.64 -5.35
N ILE A 337 10.42 -18.51 -5.52
CA ILE A 337 10.29 -19.33 -6.74
C ILE A 337 10.11 -18.52 -8.03
N TYR A 338 9.58 -17.30 -7.94
CA TYR A 338 9.33 -16.47 -9.11
C TYR A 338 10.56 -15.68 -9.56
N LEU A 339 11.45 -15.34 -8.63
CA LEU A 339 12.67 -14.56 -8.88
C LEU A 339 13.86 -15.44 -9.25
N ASN A 340 13.80 -16.75 -8.97
CA ASN A 340 14.92 -17.66 -9.20
C ASN A 340 14.47 -19.04 -9.65
N LYS A 341 14.82 -19.41 -10.90
CA LYS A 341 14.52 -20.73 -11.47
C LYS A 341 15.14 -21.89 -10.67
N THR A 342 16.29 -21.69 -10.04
CA THR A 342 16.89 -22.70 -9.16
C THR A 342 16.04 -22.91 -7.91
N ALA A 343 15.52 -21.83 -7.32
CA ALA A 343 14.59 -21.90 -6.20
C ALA A 343 13.29 -22.59 -6.63
N PHE A 344 12.72 -22.22 -7.79
CA PHE A 344 11.56 -22.89 -8.39
C PHE A 344 11.79 -24.41 -8.48
N ASN A 345 12.89 -24.83 -9.12
CA ASN A 345 13.21 -26.24 -9.30
C ASN A 345 13.51 -26.99 -7.98
N THR A 346 13.89 -26.26 -6.94
CA THR A 346 14.15 -26.80 -5.60
C THR A 346 12.87 -26.99 -4.81
N TYR A 347 11.99 -25.99 -4.75
CA TYR A 347 10.82 -25.98 -3.87
C TYR A 347 9.57 -26.57 -4.50
N ILE A 348 9.27 -26.22 -5.75
CA ILE A 348 8.29 -26.97 -6.53
C ILE A 348 8.92 -28.34 -6.78
N LYS A 349 8.19 -29.46 -6.66
CA LYS A 349 8.69 -30.79 -7.00
C LYS A 349 7.87 -31.39 -8.12
N ARG A 350 8.44 -32.35 -8.86
CA ARG A 350 7.66 -33.14 -9.81
C ARG A 350 6.47 -33.79 -9.08
N ASN A 351 5.29 -33.62 -9.65
CA ASN A 351 4.05 -34.28 -9.28
C ASN A 351 3.68 -35.22 -10.44
N PRO A 352 4.15 -36.49 -10.44
CA PRO A 352 3.71 -37.39 -11.49
C PRO A 352 2.19 -37.45 -11.48
N LEU A 353 1.58 -37.42 -12.66
CA LEU A 353 0.14 -37.65 -12.79
C LEU A 353 -0.17 -38.96 -12.05
N TYR A 354 -1.21 -38.98 -11.22
CA TYR A 354 -1.46 -40.12 -10.33
C TYR A 354 -1.87 -41.36 -11.15
N MET A 355 -0.86 -42.15 -11.52
CA MET A 355 -0.96 -43.26 -12.46
C MET A 355 -2.07 -44.26 -12.11
N PRO A 356 -2.29 -44.64 -10.83
CA PRO A 356 -3.37 -45.58 -10.51
C PRO A 356 -4.78 -45.06 -10.85
N VAL A 357 -5.09 -43.78 -10.57
CA VAL A 357 -6.40 -43.19 -10.98
C VAL A 357 -6.44 -43.03 -12.48
N LEU A 358 -5.33 -42.61 -13.10
CA LEU A 358 -5.30 -42.45 -14.54
C LEU A 358 -5.55 -43.78 -15.26
N GLU A 359 -4.85 -44.85 -14.88
CA GLU A 359 -5.01 -46.17 -15.47
C GLU A 359 -6.43 -46.70 -15.31
N GLU A 360 -7.02 -46.55 -14.11
CA GLU A 360 -8.41 -46.93 -13.87
C GLU A 360 -9.40 -46.10 -14.69
N TYR A 361 -9.15 -44.80 -14.84
CA TYR A 361 -9.94 -43.92 -15.68
C TYR A 361 -9.87 -44.35 -17.15
N LEU A 362 -8.66 -44.53 -17.69
CA LEU A 362 -8.45 -44.95 -19.08
C LEU A 362 -9.08 -46.32 -19.35
N ARG A 363 -9.02 -47.22 -18.37
CA ARG A 363 -9.69 -48.53 -18.44
C ARG A 363 -11.21 -48.42 -18.53
N ARG A 364 -11.80 -47.45 -17.81
CA ARG A 364 -13.25 -47.24 -17.77
C ARG A 364 -13.77 -46.45 -18.97
N TYR A 365 -12.96 -45.52 -19.49
CA TYR A 365 -13.34 -44.60 -20.57
C TYR A 365 -12.34 -44.63 -21.74
N PRO A 366 -12.19 -45.77 -22.44
CA PRO A 366 -11.20 -45.90 -23.51
C PRO A 366 -11.51 -45.06 -24.76
N GLU A 367 -12.77 -44.69 -24.98
CA GLU A 367 -13.23 -43.96 -26.18
C GLU A 367 -13.33 -42.44 -25.99
N SER A 368 -13.23 -41.94 -24.75
CA SER A 368 -13.45 -40.52 -24.43
C SER A 368 -12.30 -39.59 -24.82
N TYR A 369 -11.25 -40.11 -25.46
CA TYR A 369 -10.02 -39.37 -25.72
C TYR A 369 -9.75 -39.22 -27.23
N PRO A 370 -10.15 -38.10 -27.85
CA PRO A 370 -9.65 -37.77 -29.17
C PRO A 370 -8.16 -37.46 -29.08
N ASN A 371 -7.36 -38.07 -29.95
CA ASN A 371 -5.91 -37.85 -30.12
C ASN A 371 -5.55 -36.39 -30.52
N GLU A 372 -6.50 -35.45 -30.48
CA GLU A 372 -6.43 -34.10 -31.04
C GLU A 372 -6.58 -32.99 -29.99
N LEU A 373 -6.87 -33.30 -28.71
CA LEU A 373 -6.88 -32.28 -27.66
C LEU A 373 -5.44 -31.88 -27.31
N SER A 374 -5.15 -30.58 -27.47
CA SER A 374 -3.86 -29.96 -27.22
C SER A 374 -3.29 -30.31 -25.83
N ILE A 375 -1.97 -30.42 -25.78
CA ILE A 375 -1.21 -31.11 -24.74
C ILE A 375 -1.47 -30.57 -23.32
N CYS A 376 -1.78 -29.29 -23.14
CA CYS A 376 -2.26 -28.72 -21.86
C CYS A 376 -3.07 -27.44 -22.06
N THR A 377 -4.00 -27.14 -21.14
CA THR A 377 -4.68 -25.83 -21.06
C THR A 377 -4.47 -25.19 -19.69
N TRP A 378 -4.53 -23.86 -19.62
CA TRP A 378 -4.25 -23.08 -18.41
C TRP A 378 -5.17 -23.48 -17.23
N THR A 379 -6.44 -23.79 -17.51
CA THR A 379 -7.47 -24.03 -16.49
C THR A 379 -7.79 -25.51 -16.23
N ARG A 380 -7.43 -26.43 -17.14
CA ARG A 380 -7.81 -27.85 -17.04
C ARG A 380 -6.64 -28.82 -16.94
N GLY A 381 -5.42 -28.31 -16.85
CA GLY A 381 -4.23 -29.15 -16.75
C GLY A 381 -3.79 -29.71 -18.10
N CYS A 382 -2.90 -30.70 -18.05
CA CYS A 382 -2.38 -31.38 -19.23
C CYS A 382 -3.23 -32.58 -19.62
N THR A 383 -3.31 -32.95 -20.90
CA THR A 383 -4.07 -34.16 -21.27
C THR A 383 -3.36 -35.41 -20.74
N PRO A 384 -4.09 -36.43 -20.27
CA PRO A 384 -3.46 -37.59 -19.65
C PRO A 384 -2.59 -38.43 -20.58
N ASN A 385 -2.82 -38.36 -21.90
CA ASN A 385 -2.02 -39.03 -22.92
C ASN A 385 -0.56 -38.55 -22.97
N SER A 386 -0.28 -37.34 -22.47
CA SER A 386 1.09 -36.81 -22.44
C SER A 386 1.92 -37.35 -21.28
N ASN A 387 1.28 -37.93 -20.24
CA ASN A 387 1.91 -38.32 -18.97
C ASN A 387 2.82 -37.22 -18.36
N ILE A 388 2.54 -35.96 -18.69
CA ILE A 388 3.30 -34.79 -18.28
C ILE A 388 2.33 -33.84 -17.57
N THR A 389 2.77 -33.23 -16.47
CA THR A 389 2.01 -32.21 -15.74
C THR A 389 2.52 -30.82 -16.02
N TRP A 390 1.73 -29.77 -15.78
CA TRP A 390 2.19 -28.38 -15.93
C TRP A 390 3.41 -28.09 -15.07
N THR A 391 3.43 -28.65 -13.86
CA THR A 391 4.61 -28.59 -13.01
C THR A 391 5.86 -29.13 -13.70
N GLU A 392 5.78 -30.25 -14.41
CA GLU A 392 6.92 -30.80 -15.14
C GLU A 392 7.34 -29.88 -16.29
N ILE A 393 6.39 -29.34 -17.05
CA ILE A 393 6.72 -28.41 -18.14
C ILE A 393 7.30 -27.10 -17.61
N LEU A 394 6.76 -26.56 -16.51
CA LEU A 394 7.29 -25.36 -15.84
C LEU A 394 8.69 -25.59 -15.25
N ARG A 395 9.06 -26.84 -14.93
CA ARG A 395 10.39 -27.18 -14.41
C ARG A 395 11.39 -27.39 -15.54
N GLU A 396 10.94 -27.97 -16.64
CA GLU A 396 11.67 -28.01 -17.90
C GLU A 396 11.88 -26.57 -18.41
N ASP A 397 12.84 -26.37 -19.31
CA ASP A 397 13.17 -25.01 -19.74
C ASP A 397 11.95 -24.37 -20.42
N VAL A 398 11.55 -23.22 -19.86
CA VAL A 398 10.32 -22.45 -20.14
C VAL A 398 10.16 -22.13 -21.63
N GLY A 399 11.25 -22.14 -22.40
CA GLY A 399 11.28 -21.89 -23.84
C GLY A 399 10.63 -22.98 -24.72
N ASN A 400 10.21 -24.12 -24.15
CA ASN A 400 9.50 -25.19 -24.88
C ASN A 400 8.05 -25.42 -24.38
N LEU A 401 7.51 -24.53 -23.54
CA LEU A 401 6.13 -24.64 -23.08
C LEU A 401 5.17 -24.57 -24.28
N PRO A 402 4.14 -25.43 -24.37
CA PRO A 402 2.99 -25.09 -25.18
C PRO A 402 2.43 -23.80 -24.57
N HIS A 403 2.35 -22.72 -25.36
CA HIS A 403 1.95 -21.36 -24.95
C HIS A 403 3.09 -20.51 -24.32
N ASN A 404 4.05 -20.08 -25.16
CA ASN A 404 5.27 -19.25 -24.93
C ASN A 404 5.21 -18.02 -23.98
N ASN A 405 4.18 -17.83 -23.16
CA ASN A 405 3.84 -16.53 -22.56
C ASN A 405 4.06 -16.46 -21.04
N ILE A 406 4.49 -17.55 -20.38
CA ILE A 406 4.97 -17.51 -18.99
C ILE A 406 6.49 -17.41 -19.03
N ILE A 407 7.08 -16.39 -18.41
CA ILE A 407 8.52 -16.22 -18.28
C ILE A 407 8.93 -16.36 -16.81
N LEU A 408 9.85 -17.28 -16.53
CA LEU A 408 10.50 -17.45 -15.24
C LEU A 408 12.03 -17.51 -15.42
N PRO A 409 12.82 -16.82 -14.58
CA PRO A 409 12.40 -15.95 -13.49
C PRO A 409 11.84 -14.61 -13.98
N ILE A 410 10.99 -13.99 -13.17
CA ILE A 410 10.53 -12.62 -13.39
C ILE A 410 11.64 -11.63 -13.00
N VAL A 411 11.64 -10.47 -13.65
CA VAL A 411 12.57 -9.38 -13.35
C VAL A 411 11.83 -8.29 -12.60
N GLU A 412 12.30 -7.98 -11.39
CA GLU A 412 11.82 -6.80 -10.66
C GLU A 412 12.64 -5.55 -11.00
N PRO A 413 12.01 -4.36 -10.93
CA PRO A 413 12.74 -3.09 -11.08
C PRO A 413 13.79 -2.94 -9.96
N ASP A 414 14.99 -2.45 -10.31
CA ASP A 414 16.07 -2.16 -9.37
C ASP A 414 16.24 -0.64 -9.22
N PRO A 415 16.11 -0.06 -8.00
CA PRO A 415 15.81 -0.71 -6.73
C PRO A 415 14.35 -1.14 -6.61
N ALA A 416 14.12 -2.28 -5.97
CA ALA A 416 12.78 -2.78 -5.74
C ALA A 416 11.99 -1.82 -4.84
N PRO A 417 10.78 -1.40 -5.24
CA PRO A 417 9.98 -0.48 -4.45
C PRO A 417 9.54 -1.14 -3.13
N ILE A 418 9.52 -0.35 -2.06
CA ILE A 418 8.98 -0.80 -0.78
C ILE A 418 7.46 -0.95 -0.92
N SER A 419 6.95 -2.16 -0.65
CA SER A 419 5.51 -2.42 -0.62
C SER A 419 4.88 -1.93 0.69
N VAL A 420 3.87 -1.08 0.57
CA VAL A 420 3.00 -0.57 1.63
C VAL A 420 1.54 -0.73 1.21
N ILE A 421 0.61 -0.56 2.15
CA ILE A 421 -0.82 -0.52 1.83
C ILE A 421 -1.10 0.75 1.02
N ASP A 422 -1.73 0.60 -0.16
CA ASP A 422 -2.15 1.73 -0.99
C ASP A 422 -3.35 2.42 -0.33
N MET A 423 -3.06 3.44 0.46
CA MET A 423 -4.05 4.30 1.08
C MET A 423 -3.65 5.76 0.99
N THR A 424 -4.63 6.63 1.20
CA THR A 424 -4.42 8.08 1.21
C THR A 424 -4.48 8.62 2.64
N TYR A 425 -3.54 9.50 2.94
CA TYR A 425 -3.40 10.20 4.22
C TYR A 425 -3.78 11.66 4.05
N LEU A 426 -4.40 12.22 5.08
CA LEU A 426 -4.75 13.64 5.10
C LEU A 426 -3.58 14.42 5.70
N CYS A 427 -2.80 15.09 4.86
CA CYS A 427 -1.60 15.80 5.28
C CYS A 427 -1.82 17.31 5.26
N PRO A 428 -1.42 18.05 6.31
CA PRO A 428 -1.38 19.50 6.26
C PRO A 428 -0.26 19.95 5.30
N THR A 429 -0.58 20.89 4.43
CA THR A 429 0.34 21.47 3.46
C THR A 429 0.28 22.98 3.50
N TYR A 430 1.41 23.65 3.27
CA TYR A 430 1.45 25.11 3.18
C TYR A 430 0.99 25.55 1.80
N VAL A 431 -0.12 26.29 1.77
CA VAL A 431 -0.66 26.88 0.55
C VAL A 431 -0.62 28.38 0.68
N ARG A 432 -0.06 29.04 -0.35
CA ARG A 432 0.01 30.49 -0.38
C ARG A 432 -1.40 31.08 -0.32
N LYS A 433 -1.60 32.08 0.54
CA LYS A 433 -2.84 32.87 0.60
C LYS A 433 -3.14 33.51 -0.75
N SER A 434 -4.42 33.83 -0.97
CA SER A 434 -4.81 34.70 -2.07
C SER A 434 -4.04 36.02 -1.99
N TRP A 435 -3.78 36.67 -3.12
CA TRP A 435 -3.00 37.91 -3.11
C TRP A 435 -3.58 38.99 -2.19
N GLY A 436 -4.91 39.09 -2.10
CA GLY A 436 -5.58 40.01 -1.18
C GLY A 436 -5.31 39.66 0.29
N ASP A 437 -5.57 38.42 0.68
CA ASP A 437 -5.39 37.97 2.07
C ASP A 437 -3.92 37.99 2.49
N LEU A 438 -3.00 37.70 1.56
CA LEU A 438 -1.57 37.79 1.76
C LEU A 438 -1.15 39.23 2.05
N LEU A 439 -1.59 40.19 1.22
CA LEU A 439 -1.25 41.60 1.42
C LEU A 439 -1.80 42.12 2.75
N VAL A 440 -3.06 41.82 3.08
CA VAL A 440 -3.69 42.23 4.34
C VAL A 440 -2.96 41.63 5.54
N SER A 441 -2.65 40.32 5.49
CA SER A 441 -1.97 39.62 6.59
C SER A 441 -0.55 40.15 6.81
N VAL A 442 0.23 40.29 5.72
CA VAL A 442 1.62 40.79 5.79
C VAL A 442 1.66 42.24 6.23
N PHE A 443 0.76 43.09 5.72
CA PHE A 443 0.68 44.49 6.11
C PHE A 443 0.32 44.63 7.59
N SER A 444 -0.72 43.92 8.04
CA SER A 444 -1.16 43.96 9.44
C SER A 444 -0.05 43.51 10.40
N ALA A 445 0.62 42.39 10.11
CA ALA A 445 1.74 41.90 10.91
C ALA A 445 2.93 42.86 10.92
N THR A 446 3.35 43.34 9.76
CA THR A 446 4.50 44.25 9.62
C THR A 446 4.25 45.57 10.33
N PHE A 447 3.06 46.16 10.16
CA PHE A 447 2.71 47.43 10.78
C PHE A 447 2.56 47.30 12.30
N SER A 448 2.04 46.18 12.81
CA SER A 448 1.97 45.90 14.25
C SER A 448 3.35 45.79 14.89
N MET A 449 4.26 45.01 14.28
CA MET A 449 5.64 44.86 14.77
C MET A 449 6.41 46.18 14.71
N TYR A 450 6.32 46.89 13.57
CA TYR A 450 6.97 48.18 13.40
C TYR A 450 6.39 49.24 14.35
N GLY A 451 5.07 49.29 14.53
CA GLY A 451 4.41 50.19 15.46
C GLY A 451 4.89 49.99 16.90
N THR A 452 5.09 48.72 17.31
CA THR A 452 5.66 48.39 18.62
C THR A 452 7.09 48.92 18.75
N LEU A 453 7.94 48.71 17.75
CA LEU A 453 9.32 49.23 17.75
C LEU A 453 9.36 50.77 17.75
N TYR A 454 8.48 51.42 16.98
CA TYR A 454 8.35 52.87 16.95
C TYR A 454 7.93 53.44 18.30
N THR A 455 7.01 52.76 19.01
CA THR A 455 6.61 53.18 20.36
C THR A 455 7.78 53.06 21.35
N ILE A 456 8.53 51.95 21.32
CA ILE A 456 9.73 51.76 22.14
C ILE A 456 10.76 52.86 21.84
N PHE A 457 11.01 53.14 20.57
CA PHE A 457 11.90 54.22 20.17
C PHE A 457 11.43 55.57 20.70
N SER A 458 10.13 55.88 20.59
CA SER A 458 9.56 57.14 21.08
C SER A 458 9.69 57.29 22.60
N PHE A 459 9.71 56.20 23.36
CA PHE A 459 9.98 56.22 24.79
C PHE A 459 11.47 56.42 25.13
N ILE A 460 12.38 55.82 24.35
CA ILE A 460 13.83 55.84 24.64
C ILE A 460 14.50 57.09 24.07
N ALA A 461 14.13 57.52 22.86
CA ALA A 461 14.79 58.60 22.14
C ALA A 461 14.87 59.92 22.93
N PRO A 462 13.84 60.36 23.69
CA PRO A 462 13.96 61.56 24.54
C PRO A 462 15.04 61.44 25.61
N THR A 463 15.23 60.25 26.19
CA THR A 463 16.29 60.03 27.20
C THR A 463 17.68 60.13 26.59
N LEU A 464 17.87 59.64 25.37
CA LEU A 464 19.14 59.72 24.64
C LEU A 464 19.42 61.14 24.12
N ASP A 465 18.40 61.90 23.74
CA ASP A 465 18.55 63.29 23.28
C ASP A 465 18.80 64.26 24.44
N SER A 466 18.44 63.88 25.68
CA SER A 466 18.66 64.69 26.89
C SER A 466 20.09 64.63 27.46
N SER A 467 21.03 63.96 26.78
CA SER A 467 22.41 63.84 27.24
C SER A 467 23.03 65.24 27.49
N PRO A 468 23.59 65.50 28.68
CA PRO A 468 23.95 66.85 29.11
C PRO A 468 25.00 67.46 28.18
N LYS A 469 24.73 68.70 27.72
CA LYS A 469 25.75 69.51 27.05
C LYS A 469 26.97 69.61 27.98
N PRO A 470 28.20 69.37 27.51
CA PRO A 470 29.38 69.66 28.30
C PRO A 470 29.34 71.12 28.73
N LYS A 471 29.52 71.36 30.03
CA LYS A 471 29.70 72.70 30.62
C LYS A 471 31.07 73.23 30.21
N ASP A 472 31.22 73.57 28.94
CA ASP A 472 32.44 74.21 28.48
C ASP A 472 32.21 75.73 28.38
N GLU A 473 33.04 76.45 29.14
CA GLU A 473 33.42 77.86 29.00
C GLU A 473 32.52 78.94 29.62
N GLU A 474 32.48 78.98 30.96
CA GLU A 474 32.17 80.22 31.72
C GLU A 474 33.31 80.63 32.68
N TRP A 475 34.57 80.41 32.28
CA TRP A 475 35.74 80.79 33.09
C TRP A 475 36.84 81.49 32.28
N ILE A 476 36.58 82.65 31.68
CA ILE A 476 37.61 83.71 31.51
C ILE A 476 36.96 85.10 31.60
N LYS A 477 36.72 85.56 32.83
CA LYS A 477 36.77 86.98 33.21
C LYS A 477 37.24 87.07 34.67
N SER A 478 38.55 87.19 34.84
CA SER A 478 39.18 87.88 35.98
C SER A 478 40.44 88.56 35.49
#